data_AF-A0A6C0K247-F1
#
_entry.id   AF-A0A6C0K247-F1
#
_cell.length_a   1.000
_cell.length_b   1.000
_cell.length_c   1.000
_cell.angle_alpha   90.00
_cell.angle_beta   90.00
_cell.angle_gamma   90.00
#
_symmetry.space_group_name_H-M   'P 1'
#
loop_
_entity.id
_entity.type
_entity.pdbx_description
1 polymer ?
#
loop_
_entity_poly.entity_id
_entity_poly.type
_entity_poly.pdbx_seq_one_letter_code
_entity_poly.pdbx_strand_id
1 'polypeptide(L)'
;MKIVDCFTFYNELDLLQYRFATLYNYVDFFILIEANTTHAGHPKQTYYIDNMHLFDKYRSKIIHMVADLPFKAPNIDYIKNQQWENENFQRNCIKECVQLEQIGLSKNDLVIISDLDEIIDPQRLVEFRNGGLIPYKGFSLCQEMYYYNLHCKNTWFWSKAKIVTYEYVLQKTPEEIRQGELPLLEKGGWHLSYFGDTSFIRNKLREFGHQEYNSPEYTDENIIAQRLQSGVDLFGRGYVHMVHVALNQNPYLPPLYNIYLNKYAKTPLICNTPIYVYYHLCCIANWRNVFSRMMFKLKNSGLYVLLSEIRIIVLGNEYSASDPLFDDPKIAIRFYSSDTSLYERPALNHMIEDAERSTTDFYVLYMHSKGVKHWGDANMESNVYDWCEYMFYFNIYKHNECIAELNNGVANAVGCNLQERGAPLHYSGNFWWSKASHIKNLPKITDTYYNTPEFLVTSIDGVYKSLWHSDVNHFQSPYPAKMYENKPVNIQTIERKNGWIYYS
;
A
#
# COMPACT_ATOMS: atom_id res chain seq x y z
N MET A 1 -12.14 -33.86 -21.70
CA MET A 1 -12.56 -33.44 -20.35
C MET A 1 -12.59 -31.93 -20.32
N LYS A 2 -13.75 -31.35 -20.00
CA LYS A 2 -13.89 -29.92 -19.74
C LYS A 2 -13.55 -29.61 -18.28
N ILE A 3 -13.03 -28.41 -18.05
CA ILE A 3 -12.75 -27.88 -16.70
C ILE A 3 -13.36 -26.49 -16.61
N VAL A 4 -14.18 -26.25 -15.58
CA VAL A 4 -14.83 -24.97 -15.34
C VAL A 4 -14.33 -24.38 -14.02
N ASP A 5 -13.84 -23.15 -14.09
CA ASP A 5 -13.34 -22.41 -12.94
C ASP A 5 -14.43 -21.54 -12.33
N CYS A 6 -14.94 -21.89 -11.14
CA CYS A 6 -16.02 -21.18 -10.50
C CYS A 6 -15.57 -20.47 -9.23
N PHE A 7 -15.92 -19.18 -9.11
CA PHE A 7 -15.54 -18.39 -7.95
C PHE A 7 -16.53 -17.27 -7.64
N THR A 8 -16.59 -16.92 -6.35
CA THR A 8 -17.25 -15.71 -5.87
C THR A 8 -16.35 -14.50 -6.10
N PHE A 9 -16.95 -13.35 -6.42
CA PHE A 9 -16.22 -12.12 -6.72
C PHE A 9 -16.78 -10.93 -5.94
N TYR A 10 -15.87 -10.09 -5.42
CA TYR A 10 -16.22 -8.85 -4.74
C TYR A 10 -15.71 -7.61 -5.47
N ASN A 11 -14.44 -7.23 -5.31
CA ASN A 11 -13.91 -5.97 -5.85
C ASN A 11 -12.40 -6.01 -6.22
N GLU A 12 -11.74 -7.16 -6.10
CA GLU A 12 -10.32 -7.36 -6.36
C GLU A 12 -10.01 -7.44 -7.88
N LEU A 13 -10.18 -6.34 -8.63
CA LEU A 13 -9.99 -6.33 -10.10
C LEU A 13 -8.61 -6.80 -10.57
N ASP A 14 -7.55 -6.48 -9.83
CA ASP A 14 -6.18 -6.92 -10.16
C ASP A 14 -6.01 -8.44 -10.03
N LEU A 15 -6.59 -9.04 -8.99
CA LEU A 15 -6.58 -10.50 -8.82
C LEU A 15 -7.48 -11.18 -9.86
N LEU A 16 -8.57 -10.54 -10.27
CA LEU A 16 -9.41 -11.04 -11.36
C LEU A 16 -8.65 -11.09 -12.69
N GLN A 17 -7.94 -10.00 -13.03
CA GLN A 17 -7.07 -9.96 -14.20
C GLN A 17 -6.00 -11.06 -14.12
N TYR A 18 -5.38 -11.23 -12.95
CA TYR A 18 -4.36 -12.25 -12.72
C TYR A 18 -4.91 -13.67 -12.89
N ARG A 19 -6.07 -13.98 -12.28
CA ARG A 19 -6.74 -15.28 -12.37
C ARG A 19 -7.05 -15.64 -13.81
N PHE A 20 -7.67 -14.72 -14.55
CA PHE A 20 -7.95 -14.93 -15.96
C PHE A 20 -6.68 -15.15 -16.77
N ALA A 21 -5.67 -14.28 -16.64
CA ALA A 21 -4.41 -14.43 -17.35
C ALA A 21 -3.73 -15.78 -17.10
N THR A 22 -3.79 -16.26 -15.86
CA THR A 22 -3.16 -17.50 -15.41
C THR A 22 -3.89 -18.74 -15.90
N LEU A 23 -5.23 -18.75 -15.85
CA LEU A 23 -6.03 -19.95 -16.09
C LEU A 23 -6.65 -20.03 -17.49
N TYR A 24 -6.64 -18.94 -18.27
CA TYR A 24 -7.39 -18.86 -19.54
C TYR A 24 -7.09 -20.00 -20.53
N ASN A 25 -5.84 -20.48 -20.59
CA ASN A 25 -5.45 -21.57 -21.48
C ASN A 25 -5.76 -22.97 -20.91
N TYR A 26 -6.09 -23.06 -19.63
CA TYR A 26 -6.22 -24.32 -18.89
C TYR A 26 -7.67 -24.70 -18.59
N VAL A 27 -8.58 -23.74 -18.65
CA VAL A 27 -10.01 -23.94 -18.39
C VAL A 27 -10.85 -23.66 -19.62
N ASP A 28 -12.01 -24.29 -19.69
CA ASP A 28 -12.96 -24.13 -20.78
C ASP A 28 -13.88 -22.92 -20.55
N PHE A 29 -14.29 -22.71 -19.30
CA PHE A 29 -15.10 -21.57 -18.89
C PHE A 29 -14.69 -21.05 -17.51
N PHE A 30 -14.94 -19.77 -17.29
CA PHE A 30 -14.96 -19.12 -15.98
C PHE A 30 -16.40 -18.83 -15.60
N ILE A 31 -16.81 -19.20 -14.38
CA ILE A 31 -18.06 -18.79 -13.77
C ILE A 31 -17.75 -17.82 -12.64
N LEU A 32 -18.06 -16.56 -12.88
CA LEU A 32 -17.88 -15.47 -11.93
C LEU A 32 -19.23 -15.14 -11.29
N ILE A 33 -19.36 -15.38 -9.99
CA ILE A 33 -20.55 -14.98 -9.22
C ILE A 33 -20.26 -13.69 -8.47
N GLU A 34 -20.84 -12.59 -8.93
CA GLU A 34 -20.85 -11.31 -8.24
C GLU A 34 -22.17 -11.15 -7.46
N ALA A 35 -22.27 -10.19 -6.55
CA ALA A 35 -23.51 -9.76 -5.93
C ALA A 35 -23.68 -8.23 -6.01
N ASN A 36 -24.90 -7.71 -5.80
CA ASN A 36 -25.16 -6.26 -5.69
C ASN A 36 -25.19 -5.76 -4.23
N THR A 37 -24.97 -6.66 -3.27
CA THR A 37 -24.76 -6.35 -1.86
C THR A 37 -23.51 -7.06 -1.35
N THR A 38 -22.94 -6.58 -0.25
CA THR A 38 -21.85 -7.25 0.48
C THR A 38 -22.41 -8.42 1.30
N HIS A 39 -21.54 -9.30 1.83
CA HIS A 39 -21.99 -10.36 2.74
C HIS A 39 -22.58 -9.76 4.02
N ALA A 40 -22.05 -8.61 4.46
CA ALA A 40 -22.62 -7.81 5.54
C ALA A 40 -23.96 -7.14 5.19
N GLY A 41 -24.47 -7.28 3.97
CA GLY A 41 -25.78 -6.80 3.53
C GLY A 41 -25.80 -5.36 3.01
N HIS A 42 -24.67 -4.66 2.95
CA HIS A 42 -24.63 -3.27 2.45
C HIS A 42 -24.72 -3.25 0.92
N PRO A 43 -25.42 -2.27 0.32
CA PRO A 43 -25.47 -2.12 -1.13
C PRO A 43 -24.07 -1.82 -1.69
N LYS A 44 -23.73 -2.43 -2.82
CA LYS A 44 -22.49 -2.17 -3.54
C LYS A 44 -22.73 -2.14 -5.05
N GLN A 45 -21.84 -1.49 -5.77
CA GLN A 45 -21.81 -1.57 -7.23
C GLN A 45 -21.40 -2.97 -7.71
N THR A 46 -21.74 -3.25 -8.98
CA THR A 46 -21.33 -4.45 -9.71
C THR A 46 -19.99 -4.18 -10.39
N TYR A 47 -18.91 -4.26 -9.60
CA TYR A 47 -17.52 -4.04 -10.03
C TYR A 47 -17.14 -4.78 -11.32
N TYR A 48 -17.58 -6.02 -11.55
CA TYR A 48 -17.25 -6.68 -12.81
C TYR A 48 -18.01 -6.06 -13.99
N ILE A 49 -19.31 -5.81 -13.85
CA ILE A 49 -20.11 -5.16 -14.91
C ILE A 49 -19.50 -3.81 -15.28
N ASP A 50 -19.23 -2.98 -14.27
CA ASP A 50 -18.71 -1.62 -14.44
C ASP A 50 -17.33 -1.60 -15.12
N ASN A 51 -16.58 -2.71 -15.02
CA ASN A 51 -15.21 -2.83 -15.51
C ASN A 51 -15.02 -3.94 -16.55
N MET A 52 -16.09 -4.49 -17.14
CA MET A 52 -16.00 -5.69 -18.00
C MET A 52 -15.10 -5.46 -19.23
N HIS A 53 -15.01 -4.21 -19.69
CA HIS A 53 -14.15 -3.78 -20.81
C HIS A 53 -12.66 -4.05 -20.55
N LEU A 54 -12.22 -4.10 -19.29
CA LEU A 54 -10.84 -4.45 -18.92
C LEU A 54 -10.51 -5.91 -19.24
N PHE A 55 -11.53 -6.77 -19.36
CA PHE A 55 -11.41 -8.23 -19.49
C PHE A 55 -11.83 -8.74 -20.88
N ASP A 56 -11.97 -7.87 -21.88
CA ASP A 56 -12.48 -8.24 -23.21
C ASP A 56 -11.70 -9.39 -23.87
N LYS A 57 -10.39 -9.49 -23.60
CA LYS A 57 -9.54 -10.60 -24.05
C LYS A 57 -10.06 -11.98 -23.60
N TYR A 58 -10.70 -12.06 -22.44
CA TYR A 58 -11.12 -13.31 -21.82
C TYR A 58 -12.62 -13.59 -22.00
N ARG A 59 -13.37 -12.60 -22.48
CA ARG A 59 -14.84 -12.55 -22.52
C ARG A 59 -15.49 -13.79 -23.13
N SER A 60 -14.86 -14.41 -24.12
CA SER A 60 -15.38 -15.61 -24.79
C SER A 60 -15.56 -16.82 -23.87
N LYS A 61 -14.91 -16.84 -22.70
CA LYS A 61 -14.99 -17.92 -21.71
C LYS A 61 -15.70 -17.51 -20.42
N ILE A 62 -16.11 -16.25 -20.26
CA ILE A 62 -16.66 -15.76 -19.00
C ILE A 62 -18.18 -15.90 -19.01
N ILE A 63 -18.68 -16.58 -17.99
CA ILE A 63 -20.08 -16.64 -17.61
C ILE A 63 -20.20 -15.86 -16.29
N HIS A 64 -20.99 -14.80 -16.33
CA HIS A 64 -21.17 -13.90 -15.19
C HIS A 64 -22.60 -13.98 -14.69
N MET A 65 -22.75 -14.06 -13.36
CA MET A 65 -24.04 -13.97 -12.67
C MET A 65 -23.94 -12.93 -11.55
N VAL A 66 -24.99 -12.12 -11.39
CA VAL A 66 -25.18 -11.27 -10.22
C VAL A 66 -26.22 -11.92 -9.32
N ALA A 67 -25.77 -12.43 -8.17
CA ALA A 67 -26.62 -12.98 -7.12
C ALA A 67 -27.31 -11.85 -6.33
N ASP A 68 -28.62 -12.02 -6.09
CA ASP A 68 -29.37 -11.18 -5.16
C ASP A 68 -29.35 -11.83 -3.77
N LEU A 69 -28.51 -11.33 -2.87
CA LEU A 69 -28.30 -11.96 -1.58
C LEU A 69 -29.55 -11.78 -0.67
N PRO A 70 -29.92 -12.81 0.11
CA PRO A 70 -31.18 -12.83 0.85
C PRO A 70 -31.26 -11.80 2.00
N PHE A 71 -30.14 -11.48 2.65
CA PHE A 71 -30.12 -10.61 3.83
C PHE A 71 -29.43 -9.28 3.54
N LYS A 72 -30.07 -8.17 3.89
CA LYS A 72 -29.65 -6.81 3.53
C LYS A 72 -29.68 -5.88 4.73
N ALA A 73 -28.74 -4.94 4.78
CA ALA A 73 -28.72 -3.89 5.79
C ALA A 73 -29.93 -2.95 5.60
N PRO A 74 -30.50 -2.40 6.69
CA PRO A 74 -30.09 -2.57 8.09
C PRO A 74 -30.70 -3.79 8.80
N ASN A 75 -31.43 -4.66 8.09
CA ASN A 75 -32.26 -5.73 8.69
C ASN A 75 -31.53 -7.07 8.87
N ILE A 76 -30.26 -7.17 8.47
CA ILE A 76 -29.44 -8.36 8.64
C ILE A 76 -29.13 -8.60 10.12
N ASP A 77 -29.25 -9.85 10.54
CA ASP A 77 -29.04 -10.31 11.92
C ASP A 77 -27.71 -11.08 12.02
N TYR A 78 -26.65 -10.35 12.41
CA TYR A 78 -25.31 -10.92 12.54
C TYR A 78 -25.21 -11.95 13.67
N ILE A 79 -26.09 -11.90 14.68
CA ILE A 79 -26.13 -12.87 15.79
C ILE A 79 -26.60 -14.23 15.27
N LYS A 80 -27.48 -14.22 14.26
CA LYS A 80 -27.94 -15.43 13.57
C LYS A 80 -27.03 -15.89 12.44
N ASN A 81 -25.85 -15.28 12.26
CA ASN A 81 -24.90 -15.63 11.21
C ASN A 81 -25.45 -15.43 9.77
N GLN A 82 -26.40 -14.51 9.57
CA GLN A 82 -27.00 -14.26 8.25
C GLN A 82 -25.99 -13.76 7.20
N GLN A 83 -24.89 -13.16 7.62
CA GLN A 83 -23.78 -12.80 6.74
C GLN A 83 -23.09 -14.03 6.12
N TRP A 84 -23.05 -15.15 6.85
CA TRP A 84 -22.57 -16.42 6.34
C TRP A 84 -23.59 -17.07 5.41
N GLU A 85 -24.89 -16.93 5.70
CA GLU A 85 -25.94 -17.36 4.78
C GLU A 85 -25.87 -16.61 3.44
N ASN A 86 -25.56 -15.31 3.47
CA ASN A 86 -25.30 -14.52 2.26
C ASN A 86 -24.10 -15.05 1.45
N GLU A 87 -22.97 -15.32 2.12
CA GLU A 87 -21.79 -15.89 1.46
C GLU A 87 -22.09 -17.27 0.85
N ASN A 88 -22.75 -18.14 1.61
CA ASN A 88 -23.16 -19.48 1.19
C ASN A 88 -24.13 -19.42 0.01
N PHE A 89 -25.08 -18.50 0.03
CA PHE A 89 -26.02 -18.28 -1.06
C PHE A 89 -25.28 -17.89 -2.35
N GLN A 90 -24.39 -16.89 -2.29
CA GLN A 90 -23.58 -16.47 -3.44
C GLN A 90 -22.77 -17.63 -4.00
N ARG A 91 -22.15 -18.46 -3.15
CA ARG A 91 -21.40 -19.63 -3.61
C ARG A 91 -22.31 -20.68 -4.22
N ASN A 92 -23.49 -20.90 -3.66
CA ASN A 92 -24.42 -21.92 -4.14
C ASN A 92 -25.00 -21.62 -5.52
N CYS A 93 -25.06 -20.36 -5.93
CA CYS A 93 -25.38 -19.94 -7.28
C CYS A 93 -24.49 -20.60 -8.37
N ILE A 94 -23.27 -21.04 -8.03
CA ILE A 94 -22.40 -21.79 -8.95
C ILE A 94 -23.13 -23.01 -9.53
N LYS A 95 -23.97 -23.69 -8.73
CA LYS A 95 -24.68 -24.91 -9.13
C LYS A 95 -25.60 -24.67 -10.33
N GLU A 96 -26.29 -23.55 -10.36
CA GLU A 96 -27.18 -23.19 -11.46
C GLU A 96 -26.37 -22.84 -12.71
N CYS A 97 -25.28 -22.08 -12.55
CA CYS A 97 -24.42 -21.68 -13.67
C CYS A 97 -23.73 -22.87 -14.35
N VAL A 98 -23.21 -23.86 -13.61
CA VAL A 98 -22.52 -25.01 -14.22
C VAL A 98 -23.46 -25.93 -15.01
N GLN A 99 -24.76 -25.85 -14.74
CA GLN A 99 -25.79 -26.63 -15.43
C GLN A 99 -26.29 -25.97 -16.72
N LEU A 100 -25.80 -24.76 -17.06
CA LEU A 100 -26.20 -24.08 -18.29
C LEU A 100 -25.82 -24.90 -19.53
N GLU A 101 -26.78 -25.05 -20.45
CA GLU A 101 -26.64 -25.86 -21.67
C GLU A 101 -25.42 -25.45 -22.51
N GLN A 102 -25.14 -24.14 -22.59
CA GLN A 102 -23.99 -23.60 -23.33
C GLN A 102 -22.63 -24.13 -22.84
N ILE A 103 -22.53 -24.55 -21.57
CA ILE A 103 -21.31 -25.16 -21.02
C ILE A 103 -21.24 -26.62 -21.43
N GLY A 104 -22.38 -27.32 -21.38
CA GLY A 104 -22.53 -28.71 -21.81
C GLY A 104 -21.57 -29.66 -21.10
N LEU A 105 -21.60 -29.69 -19.77
CA LEU A 105 -20.75 -30.58 -18.96
C LEU A 105 -21.26 -32.01 -18.94
N SER A 106 -20.32 -32.94 -19.04
CA SER A 106 -20.52 -34.38 -18.79
C SER A 106 -20.14 -34.73 -17.36
N LYS A 107 -20.66 -35.84 -16.83
CA LYS A 107 -20.45 -36.29 -15.44
C LYS A 107 -18.99 -36.29 -14.96
N ASN A 108 -18.06 -36.62 -15.86
CA ASN A 108 -16.62 -36.74 -15.58
C ASN A 108 -15.84 -35.43 -15.81
N ASP A 109 -16.49 -34.37 -16.28
CA ASP A 109 -15.87 -33.04 -16.37
C ASP A 109 -15.68 -32.44 -14.97
N LEU A 110 -14.80 -31.46 -14.86
CA LEU A 110 -14.38 -30.91 -13.57
C LEU A 110 -14.88 -29.51 -13.32
N VAL A 111 -15.20 -29.25 -12.06
CA VAL A 111 -15.64 -27.96 -11.55
C VAL A 111 -14.72 -27.57 -10.40
N ILE A 112 -14.09 -26.42 -10.51
CA ILE A 112 -13.33 -25.80 -9.42
C ILE A 112 -14.31 -24.91 -8.64
N ILE A 113 -14.32 -25.03 -7.32
CA ILE A 113 -15.14 -24.23 -6.41
C ILE A 113 -14.20 -23.54 -5.44
N SER A 114 -14.11 -22.23 -5.54
CA SER A 114 -13.11 -21.42 -4.82
C SER A 114 -13.58 -19.98 -4.62
N ASP A 115 -12.85 -19.20 -3.84
CA ASP A 115 -12.97 -17.73 -3.86
C ASP A 115 -11.96 -17.14 -4.87
N LEU A 116 -12.13 -15.87 -5.26
CA LEU A 116 -11.30 -15.26 -6.31
C LEU A 116 -9.79 -15.36 -6.03
N ASP A 117 -9.39 -15.14 -4.78
CA ASP A 117 -8.00 -15.13 -4.32
C ASP A 117 -7.38 -16.53 -4.16
N GLU A 118 -8.15 -17.60 -4.43
CA GLU A 118 -7.71 -18.99 -4.38
C GLU A 118 -7.44 -19.52 -5.80
N ILE A 119 -6.20 -19.43 -6.24
CA ILE A 119 -5.77 -19.80 -7.60
C ILE A 119 -5.22 -21.22 -7.61
N ILE A 120 -5.80 -22.10 -8.43
CA ILE A 120 -5.28 -23.46 -8.65
C ILE A 120 -3.98 -23.42 -9.47
N ASP A 121 -3.03 -24.33 -9.16
CA ASP A 121 -1.85 -24.52 -10.01
C ASP A 121 -2.26 -25.05 -11.40
N PRO A 122 -2.00 -24.29 -12.49
CA PRO A 122 -2.32 -24.73 -13.85
C PRO A 122 -1.75 -26.10 -14.20
N GLN A 123 -0.63 -26.50 -13.59
CA GLN A 123 -0.04 -27.81 -13.85
C GLN A 123 -0.91 -28.96 -13.35
N ARG A 124 -1.69 -28.77 -12.27
CA ARG A 124 -2.67 -29.77 -11.81
C ARG A 124 -3.76 -29.98 -12.84
N LEU A 125 -4.19 -28.91 -13.52
CA LEU A 125 -5.20 -28.99 -14.59
C LEU A 125 -4.68 -29.77 -15.80
N VAL A 126 -3.40 -29.61 -16.13
CA VAL A 126 -2.73 -30.41 -17.17
C VAL A 126 -2.70 -31.89 -16.79
N GLU A 127 -2.35 -32.19 -15.53
CA GLU A 127 -2.32 -33.57 -15.01
C GLU A 127 -3.71 -34.25 -15.06
N PHE A 128 -4.79 -33.55 -14.72
CA PHE A 128 -6.16 -34.06 -14.88
C PHE A 128 -6.50 -34.34 -16.35
N ARG A 129 -6.22 -33.40 -17.26
CA ARG A 129 -6.53 -33.56 -18.69
C ARG A 129 -5.75 -34.71 -19.32
N ASN A 130 -4.52 -34.95 -18.89
CA ASN A 130 -3.68 -36.03 -19.39
C ASN A 130 -3.92 -37.37 -18.69
N GLY A 131 -4.84 -37.44 -17.72
CA GLY A 131 -5.14 -38.66 -16.97
C GLY A 131 -4.09 -39.04 -15.91
N GLY A 132 -3.15 -38.13 -15.60
CA GLY A 132 -2.18 -38.31 -14.52
C GLY A 132 -2.79 -38.17 -13.12
N LEU A 133 -3.94 -37.49 -13.00
CA LEU A 133 -4.77 -37.44 -11.80
C LEU A 133 -6.19 -37.90 -12.13
N ILE A 134 -6.76 -38.74 -11.26
CA ILE A 134 -8.11 -39.30 -11.42
C ILE A 134 -9.04 -38.75 -10.32
N PRO A 135 -10.00 -37.88 -10.67
CA PRO A 135 -10.81 -37.14 -9.71
C PRO A 135 -12.08 -37.89 -9.31
N TYR A 136 -12.00 -39.11 -8.76
CA TYR A 136 -13.19 -39.96 -8.45
C TYR A 136 -14.42 -39.16 -7.97
N LYS A 137 -14.27 -38.41 -6.86
CA LYS A 137 -15.18 -37.32 -6.46
C LYS A 137 -14.54 -35.95 -6.62
N GLY A 138 -13.24 -35.86 -6.35
CA GLY A 138 -12.46 -34.62 -6.37
C GLY A 138 -11.42 -34.57 -5.28
N PHE A 139 -10.82 -33.39 -5.14
CA PHE A 139 -9.74 -33.09 -4.20
C PHE A 139 -9.95 -31.75 -3.50
N SER A 140 -9.45 -31.66 -2.27
CA SER A 140 -9.17 -30.39 -1.59
C SER A 140 -7.80 -29.87 -2.03
N LEU A 141 -7.72 -28.64 -2.51
CA LEU A 141 -6.48 -28.08 -3.02
C LEU A 141 -5.61 -27.56 -1.88
N CYS A 142 -4.45 -28.15 -1.61
CA CYS A 142 -3.51 -27.60 -0.64
C CYS A 142 -2.80 -26.38 -1.23
N GLN A 143 -3.22 -25.19 -0.81
CA GLN A 143 -2.75 -23.91 -1.31
C GLN A 143 -1.76 -23.26 -0.35
N GLU A 144 -0.69 -22.70 -0.89
CA GLU A 144 0.21 -21.83 -0.14
C GLU A 144 -0.48 -20.50 0.14
N MET A 145 -0.61 -20.15 1.42
CA MET A 145 -1.35 -18.96 1.84
C MET A 145 -0.41 -17.76 2.03
N TYR A 146 -0.54 -16.77 1.15
CA TYR A 146 0.16 -15.48 1.22
C TYR A 146 -0.74 -14.41 1.82
N TYR A 147 -0.12 -13.53 2.60
CA TYR A 147 -0.77 -12.35 3.19
C TYR A 147 -0.10 -11.10 2.66
N TYR A 148 -0.91 -10.13 2.20
CA TYR A 148 -0.49 -8.79 1.76
C TYR A 148 0.40 -8.73 0.51
N ASN A 149 1.37 -9.63 0.39
CA ASN A 149 2.40 -9.68 -0.63
C ASN A 149 2.95 -11.10 -0.79
N LEU A 150 3.85 -11.30 -1.76
CA LEU A 150 4.43 -12.61 -2.10
C LEU A 150 5.60 -13.04 -1.21
N HIS A 151 5.93 -12.25 -0.19
CA HIS A 151 6.96 -12.59 0.77
C HIS A 151 6.40 -13.10 2.09
N CYS A 152 5.25 -12.56 2.53
CA CYS A 152 4.63 -12.91 3.79
C CYS A 152 3.67 -14.09 3.60
N LYS A 153 4.00 -15.23 4.21
CA LYS A 153 3.28 -16.50 4.02
C LYS A 153 2.93 -17.12 5.36
N ASN A 154 1.78 -17.76 5.45
CA ASN A 154 1.43 -18.61 6.59
C ASN A 154 2.21 -19.93 6.52
N THR A 155 2.59 -20.50 7.66
CA THR A 155 3.25 -21.82 7.71
C THR A 155 2.29 -22.98 7.41
N TRP A 156 0.98 -22.76 7.51
CA TRP A 156 -0.04 -23.75 7.16
C TRP A 156 -0.56 -23.57 5.73
N PHE A 157 -1.05 -24.66 5.15
CA PHE A 157 -1.72 -24.64 3.87
C PHE A 157 -3.22 -24.37 4.05
N TRP A 158 -3.80 -23.68 3.07
CA TRP A 158 -5.24 -23.52 2.95
C TRP A 158 -5.82 -24.64 2.08
N SER A 159 -7.03 -25.14 2.38
CA SER A 159 -7.61 -26.30 1.67
C SER A 159 -9.11 -26.24 1.42
N LYS A 160 -9.69 -25.03 1.47
CA LYS A 160 -11.12 -24.84 1.20
C LYS A 160 -11.45 -24.90 -0.29
N ALA A 161 -10.57 -24.41 -1.17
CA ALA A 161 -10.75 -24.55 -2.61
C ALA A 161 -10.80 -26.03 -3.01
N LYS A 162 -11.79 -26.41 -3.83
CA LYS A 162 -12.00 -27.78 -4.28
C LYS A 162 -11.95 -27.87 -5.79
N ILE A 163 -11.50 -29.01 -6.31
CA ILE A 163 -11.76 -29.43 -7.69
C ILE A 163 -12.51 -30.76 -7.65
N VAL A 164 -13.69 -30.83 -8.24
CA VAL A 164 -14.60 -31.97 -8.13
C VAL A 164 -15.20 -32.35 -9.47
N THR A 165 -15.71 -33.58 -9.58
CA THR A 165 -16.49 -33.98 -10.76
C THR A 165 -17.82 -33.27 -10.81
N TYR A 166 -18.29 -32.97 -12.02
CA TYR A 166 -19.61 -32.39 -12.24
C TYR A 166 -20.71 -33.30 -11.66
N GLU A 167 -20.56 -34.63 -11.74
CA GLU A 167 -21.48 -35.57 -11.09
C GLU A 167 -21.60 -35.34 -9.57
N TYR A 168 -20.50 -34.99 -8.89
CA TYR A 168 -20.53 -34.68 -7.47
C TYR A 168 -21.22 -33.34 -7.18
N VAL A 169 -21.06 -32.34 -8.05
CA VAL A 169 -21.78 -31.05 -7.98
C VAL A 169 -23.29 -31.22 -8.13
N LEU A 170 -23.76 -32.21 -8.89
CA LEU A 170 -25.19 -32.49 -9.00
C LEU A 170 -25.79 -32.97 -7.67
N GLN A 171 -25.01 -33.68 -6.85
CA GLN A 171 -25.46 -34.31 -5.60
C GLN A 171 -25.49 -33.37 -4.39
N LYS A 172 -24.65 -32.32 -4.39
CA LYS A 172 -24.47 -31.41 -3.27
C LYS A 172 -24.54 -29.95 -3.69
N THR A 173 -24.71 -29.05 -2.75
CA THR A 173 -24.51 -27.62 -2.99
C THR A 173 -23.01 -27.28 -3.01
N PRO A 174 -22.58 -26.25 -3.75
CA PRO A 174 -21.20 -25.79 -3.75
C PRO A 174 -20.62 -25.52 -2.36
N GLU A 175 -21.42 -24.97 -1.44
CA GLU A 175 -21.00 -24.75 -0.06
C GLU A 175 -20.79 -26.07 0.72
N GLU A 176 -21.71 -27.03 0.60
CA GLU A 176 -21.52 -28.37 1.20
C GLU A 176 -20.26 -29.08 0.67
N ILE A 177 -19.89 -28.82 -0.59
CA ILE A 177 -18.65 -29.33 -1.18
C ILE A 177 -17.42 -28.63 -0.57
N ARG A 178 -17.47 -27.30 -0.41
CA ARG A 178 -16.37 -26.50 0.17
C ARG A 178 -16.08 -26.88 1.62
N GLN A 179 -17.12 -27.15 2.42
CA GLN A 179 -16.97 -27.61 3.80
C GLN A 179 -16.68 -29.11 3.92
N GLY A 180 -16.97 -29.89 2.87
CA GLY A 180 -16.77 -31.32 2.84
C GLY A 180 -15.29 -31.73 2.85
N GLU A 181 -15.05 -32.92 3.41
CA GLU A 181 -13.75 -33.57 3.36
C GLU A 181 -13.55 -34.29 2.02
N LEU A 182 -12.42 -34.01 1.37
CA LEU A 182 -11.95 -34.67 0.16
C LEU A 182 -10.45 -34.90 0.30
N PRO A 183 -9.88 -35.92 -0.39
CA PRO A 183 -8.44 -36.14 -0.41
C PRO A 183 -7.67 -34.86 -0.72
N LEU A 184 -6.56 -34.64 -0.01
CA LEU A 184 -5.70 -33.48 -0.21
C LEU A 184 -4.90 -33.65 -1.51
N LEU A 185 -4.88 -32.60 -2.34
CA LEU A 185 -3.99 -32.48 -3.49
C LEU A 185 -2.87 -31.50 -3.15
N GLU A 186 -1.68 -32.03 -2.92
CA GLU A 186 -0.47 -31.23 -2.69
C GLU A 186 -0.16 -30.33 -3.88
N LYS A 187 0.43 -29.17 -3.59
CA LYS A 187 0.67 -28.13 -4.62
C LYS A 187 -0.61 -27.87 -5.41
N GLY A 188 -1.71 -27.69 -4.67
CA GLY A 188 -3.03 -27.40 -5.19
C GLY A 188 -3.19 -25.95 -5.65
N GLY A 189 -2.22 -25.08 -5.31
CA GLY A 189 -2.15 -23.71 -5.82
C GLY A 189 -1.75 -22.70 -4.74
N TRP A 190 -2.35 -21.51 -4.79
CA TRP A 190 -2.02 -20.38 -3.92
C TRP A 190 -3.28 -19.66 -3.45
N HIS A 191 -3.26 -19.18 -2.21
CA HIS A 191 -4.28 -18.30 -1.64
C HIS A 191 -3.67 -16.92 -1.37
N LEU A 192 -4.13 -15.90 -2.08
CA LEU A 192 -3.56 -14.55 -2.10
C LEU A 192 -4.36 -13.59 -1.23
N SER A 193 -4.31 -13.81 0.08
CA SER A 193 -5.17 -13.13 1.04
C SER A 193 -4.72 -11.68 1.31
N TYR A 194 -5.68 -10.76 1.33
CA TYR A 194 -5.47 -9.32 1.64
C TYR A 194 -4.49 -8.60 0.69
N PHE A 195 -4.46 -8.97 -0.59
CA PHE A 195 -3.63 -8.30 -1.60
C PHE A 195 -4.26 -6.94 -1.99
N GLY A 196 -3.98 -5.90 -1.21
CA GLY A 196 -4.45 -4.52 -1.45
C GLY A 196 -3.79 -3.52 -0.51
N ASP A 197 -4.17 -2.25 -0.60
CA ASP A 197 -3.76 -1.23 0.35
C ASP A 197 -4.58 -1.29 1.66
N THR A 198 -4.25 -0.43 2.62
CA THR A 198 -4.91 -0.39 3.94
C THR A 198 -6.41 -0.12 3.84
N SER A 199 -6.82 0.78 2.94
CA SER A 199 -8.23 1.10 2.70
C SER A 199 -8.99 -0.07 2.06
N PHE A 200 -8.34 -0.79 1.13
CA PHE A 200 -8.86 -2.00 0.52
C PHE A 200 -9.09 -3.10 1.57
N ILE A 201 -8.08 -3.34 2.41
CA ILE A 201 -8.17 -4.33 3.49
C ILE A 201 -9.25 -3.94 4.49
N ARG A 202 -9.30 -2.67 4.93
CA ARG A 202 -10.36 -2.16 5.80
C ARG A 202 -11.75 -2.40 5.22
N ASN A 203 -11.94 -2.08 3.95
CA ASN A 203 -13.20 -2.29 3.26
C ASN A 203 -13.57 -3.78 3.26
N LYS A 204 -12.63 -4.68 2.95
CA LYS A 204 -12.89 -6.12 2.99
C LYS A 204 -13.30 -6.61 4.39
N LEU A 205 -12.62 -6.14 5.43
CA LEU A 205 -12.92 -6.49 6.83
C LEU A 205 -14.31 -6.00 7.31
N ARG A 206 -14.79 -4.88 6.77
CA ARG A 206 -16.13 -4.39 7.10
C ARG A 206 -17.25 -5.18 6.43
N GLU A 207 -16.96 -5.76 5.27
CA GLU A 207 -17.99 -6.20 4.32
C GLU A 207 -18.11 -7.72 4.12
N PHE A 208 -17.14 -8.51 4.59
CA PHE A 208 -17.12 -9.98 4.49
C PHE A 208 -17.91 -10.72 5.60
N GLY A 209 -17.93 -12.05 5.58
CA GLY A 209 -18.66 -12.88 6.56
C GLY A 209 -18.15 -12.79 8.01
N HIS A 210 -16.87 -12.50 8.24
CA HIS A 210 -16.28 -12.47 9.59
C HIS A 210 -16.54 -11.15 10.34
N GLN A 211 -17.80 -10.87 10.64
CA GLN A 211 -18.22 -9.62 11.30
C GLN A 211 -17.65 -9.44 12.72
N GLU A 212 -17.13 -10.49 13.35
CA GLU A 212 -16.34 -10.40 14.58
C GLU A 212 -15.07 -9.53 14.43
N TYR A 213 -14.55 -9.39 13.21
CA TYR A 213 -13.40 -8.52 12.90
C TYR A 213 -13.81 -7.13 12.42
N ASN A 214 -15.10 -6.80 12.41
CA ASN A 214 -15.58 -5.46 12.08
C ASN A 214 -15.53 -4.53 13.30
N SER A 215 -14.32 -4.28 13.81
CA SER A 215 -14.07 -3.38 14.94
C SER A 215 -12.84 -2.49 14.68
N PRO A 216 -12.67 -1.35 15.38
CA PRO A 216 -11.49 -0.50 15.22
C PRO A 216 -10.16 -1.22 15.45
N GLU A 217 -10.12 -2.30 16.24
CA GLU A 217 -8.93 -3.12 16.47
C GLU A 217 -8.37 -3.77 15.19
N TYR A 218 -9.24 -4.06 14.22
CA TYR A 218 -8.86 -4.69 12.95
C TYR A 218 -9.04 -3.77 11.76
N THR A 219 -9.94 -2.79 11.85
CA THR A 219 -10.32 -1.90 10.74
C THR A 219 -9.61 -0.54 10.77
N ASP A 220 -8.84 -0.22 11.82
CA ASP A 220 -7.99 0.97 11.83
C ASP A 220 -6.85 0.84 10.80
N GLU A 221 -6.76 1.80 9.89
CA GLU A 221 -5.80 1.73 8.79
C GLU A 221 -4.33 1.82 9.25
N ASN A 222 -4.04 2.48 10.38
CA ASN A 222 -2.69 2.55 10.93
C ASN A 222 -2.28 1.20 11.53
N ILE A 223 -3.21 0.52 12.21
CA ILE A 223 -2.98 -0.84 12.72
C ILE A 223 -2.78 -1.82 11.55
N ILE A 224 -3.62 -1.74 10.51
CA ILE A 224 -3.45 -2.56 9.30
C ILE A 224 -2.08 -2.27 8.65
N ALA A 225 -1.69 -1.00 8.51
CA ALA A 225 -0.40 -0.62 7.94
C ALA A 225 0.76 -1.24 8.73
N GLN A 226 0.70 -1.16 10.07
CA GLN A 226 1.71 -1.74 10.95
C GLN A 226 1.80 -3.27 10.78
N ARG A 227 0.65 -3.97 10.72
CA ARG A 227 0.61 -5.43 10.53
C ARG A 227 1.12 -5.86 9.15
N LEU A 228 0.74 -5.13 8.12
CA LEU A 228 1.21 -5.33 6.75
C LEU A 228 2.73 -5.17 6.65
N GLN A 229 3.27 -4.12 7.28
CA GLN A 229 4.71 -3.84 7.25
C GLN A 229 5.52 -4.87 8.04
N SER A 230 5.02 -5.28 9.21
CA SER A 230 5.68 -6.30 10.04
C SER A 230 5.49 -7.72 9.52
N GLY A 231 4.62 -7.93 8.53
CA GLY A 231 4.37 -9.24 7.94
C GLY A 231 3.75 -10.22 8.95
N VAL A 232 2.95 -9.71 9.89
CA VAL A 232 2.29 -10.51 10.93
C VAL A 232 0.82 -10.77 10.57
N ASP A 233 0.19 -11.71 11.28
CA ASP A 233 -1.22 -12.03 11.11
C ASP A 233 -2.11 -10.78 11.26
N LEU A 234 -3.04 -10.60 10.33
CA LEU A 234 -3.92 -9.43 10.27
C LEU A 234 -4.79 -9.29 11.53
N PHE A 235 -5.05 -10.41 12.21
CA PHE A 235 -5.91 -10.48 13.37
C PHE A 235 -5.15 -10.69 14.68
N GLY A 236 -3.81 -10.69 14.65
CA GLY A 236 -2.98 -10.85 15.86
C GLY A 236 -3.16 -12.20 16.57
N ARG A 237 -3.59 -13.25 15.85
CA ARG A 237 -3.88 -14.56 16.44
C ARG A 237 -2.57 -15.27 16.77
N GLY A 238 -2.32 -15.52 18.05
CA GLY A 238 -1.05 -16.10 18.53
C GLY A 238 -0.73 -17.52 18.02
N TYR A 239 -1.72 -18.23 17.47
CA TYR A 239 -1.53 -19.54 16.84
C TYR A 239 -1.18 -19.46 15.35
N VAL A 240 -1.33 -18.31 14.70
CA VAL A 240 -0.98 -18.13 13.29
C VAL A 240 0.50 -17.77 13.20
N HIS A 241 1.26 -18.62 12.52
CA HIS A 241 2.69 -18.40 12.31
C HIS A 241 2.93 -17.89 10.88
N MET A 242 3.45 -16.67 10.78
CA MET A 242 3.84 -16.05 9.53
C MET A 242 5.34 -16.17 9.32
N VAL A 243 5.75 -16.46 8.09
CA VAL A 243 7.15 -16.50 7.66
C VAL A 243 7.35 -15.55 6.49
N HIS A 244 8.52 -14.93 6.44
CA HIS A 244 8.93 -14.09 5.33
C HIS A 244 9.92 -14.85 4.45
N VAL A 245 9.53 -15.14 3.21
CA VAL A 245 10.34 -15.92 2.25
C VAL A 245 10.78 -15.00 1.11
N ALA A 246 12.07 -14.98 0.82
CA ALA A 246 12.57 -14.27 -0.35
C ALA A 246 12.13 -14.99 -1.64
N LEU A 247 11.72 -14.24 -2.67
CA LEU A 247 11.17 -14.83 -3.91
C LEU A 247 12.18 -15.77 -4.59
N ASN A 248 13.46 -15.41 -4.60
CA ASN A 248 14.53 -16.24 -5.17
C ASN A 248 14.79 -17.55 -4.40
N GLN A 249 14.28 -17.67 -3.18
CA GLN A 249 14.37 -18.87 -2.33
C GLN A 249 13.09 -19.71 -2.40
N ASN A 250 12.05 -19.23 -3.07
CA ASN A 250 10.77 -19.90 -3.15
C ASN A 250 10.61 -20.66 -4.48
N PRO A 251 10.71 -22.00 -4.49
CA PRO A 251 10.63 -22.78 -5.71
C PRO A 251 9.18 -22.96 -6.23
N TYR A 252 8.17 -22.48 -5.49
CA TYR A 252 6.76 -22.71 -5.79
C TYR A 252 5.93 -21.41 -5.72
N LEU A 253 6.37 -20.42 -6.50
CA LEU A 253 5.68 -19.15 -6.65
C LEU A 253 4.50 -19.24 -7.62
N PRO A 254 3.45 -18.40 -7.45
CA PRO A 254 2.37 -18.29 -8.41
C PRO A 254 2.92 -17.96 -9.82
N PRO A 255 2.48 -18.61 -10.90
CA PRO A 255 2.97 -18.31 -12.24
C PRO A 255 2.61 -16.88 -12.64
N LEU A 256 3.37 -16.26 -13.55
CA LEU A 256 3.13 -14.90 -14.05
C LEU A 256 3.09 -13.79 -12.96
N TYR A 257 3.51 -14.09 -11.72
CA TYR A 257 3.48 -13.13 -10.61
C TYR A 257 4.28 -11.86 -10.92
N ASN A 258 5.38 -11.96 -11.66
CA ASN A 258 6.25 -10.86 -12.04
C ASN A 258 5.59 -9.86 -13.01
N ILE A 259 4.52 -10.28 -13.70
CA ILE A 259 3.76 -9.48 -14.64
C ILE A 259 2.54 -8.87 -13.94
N TYR A 260 1.71 -9.71 -13.31
CA TYR A 260 0.40 -9.28 -12.79
C TYR A 260 0.40 -8.98 -11.29
N LEU A 261 1.34 -9.54 -10.53
CA LEU A 261 1.47 -9.34 -9.09
C LEU A 261 2.74 -8.55 -8.73
N ASN A 262 3.37 -7.86 -9.68
CA ASN A 262 4.66 -7.18 -9.50
C ASN A 262 4.64 -6.23 -8.29
N LYS A 263 3.55 -5.46 -8.12
CA LYS A 263 3.40 -4.54 -6.98
C LYS A 263 3.39 -5.25 -5.62
N TYR A 264 3.02 -6.53 -5.59
CA TYR A 264 3.03 -7.40 -4.41
C TYR A 264 4.29 -8.29 -4.34
N ALA A 265 5.13 -8.28 -5.37
CA ALA A 265 6.41 -9.00 -5.43
C ALA A 265 7.57 -8.14 -4.93
N LYS A 266 7.34 -6.84 -4.71
CA LYS A 266 8.35 -5.95 -4.12
C LYS A 266 8.39 -6.21 -2.63
N THR A 267 9.58 -6.43 -2.10
CA THR A 267 9.80 -6.53 -0.66
C THR A 267 9.29 -5.22 -0.04
N PRO A 268 8.34 -5.25 0.91
CA PRO A 268 8.08 -4.04 1.68
C PRO A 268 9.43 -3.60 2.24
N LEU A 269 9.79 -2.33 2.05
CA LEU A 269 11.04 -1.77 2.56
C LEU A 269 11.05 -1.95 4.09
N ILE A 270 11.54 -3.09 4.57
CA ILE A 270 12.06 -3.22 5.92
C ILE A 270 13.35 -2.41 5.85
N CYS A 271 13.19 -1.11 6.07
CA CYS A 271 14.28 -0.17 6.09
C CYS A 271 15.08 -0.45 7.37
N ASN A 272 16.01 -1.41 7.30
CA ASN A 272 16.98 -1.67 8.38
C ASN A 272 17.87 -0.43 8.65
N THR A 273 17.90 0.50 7.71
CA THR A 273 18.57 1.79 7.83
C THR A 273 17.69 2.74 8.65
N PRO A 274 18.19 3.32 9.76
CA PRO A 274 17.42 4.26 10.56
C PRO A 274 16.87 5.43 9.74
N ILE A 275 15.70 5.94 10.12
CA ILE A 275 15.10 7.13 9.51
C ILE A 275 14.92 8.20 10.58
N TYR A 276 15.48 9.38 10.35
CA TYR A 276 15.36 10.53 11.24
C TYR A 276 14.65 11.68 10.55
N VAL A 277 13.68 12.27 11.24
CA VAL A 277 13.15 13.58 10.85
C VAL A 277 13.96 14.65 11.57
N TYR A 278 14.52 15.60 10.85
CA TYR A 278 15.07 16.83 11.42
C TYR A 278 14.08 17.95 11.19
N TYR A 279 13.55 18.51 12.27
CA TYR A 279 12.52 19.53 12.21
C TYR A 279 12.97 20.82 12.89
N HIS A 280 13.14 21.88 12.10
CA HIS A 280 13.29 23.23 12.64
C HIS A 280 11.91 23.78 13.04
N LEU A 281 11.67 23.92 14.34
CA LEU A 281 10.44 24.49 14.89
C LEU A 281 10.69 25.91 15.37
N CYS A 282 10.13 26.90 14.67
CA CYS A 282 10.10 28.28 15.14
C CYS A 282 8.77 28.55 15.87
N CYS A 283 8.82 28.69 17.19
CA CYS A 283 7.68 28.92 18.08
C CYS A 283 7.22 30.38 18.04
N ILE A 284 6.67 30.80 16.90
CA ILE A 284 6.05 32.11 16.68
C ILE A 284 4.65 31.95 16.09
N ALA A 285 3.77 32.93 16.31
CA ALA A 285 2.42 32.98 15.74
C ALA A 285 1.64 31.67 15.95
N ASN A 286 1.20 31.00 14.89
CA ASN A 286 0.38 29.78 14.94
C ASN A 286 1.19 28.47 14.96
N TRP A 287 2.44 28.48 15.44
CA TRP A 287 3.34 27.33 15.39
C TRP A 287 2.74 26.03 15.95
N ARG A 288 1.91 26.09 16.99
CA ARG A 288 1.23 24.92 17.56
C ARG A 288 0.35 24.20 16.55
N ASN A 289 -0.36 24.94 15.69
CA ASN A 289 -1.20 24.38 14.64
C ASN A 289 -0.33 23.80 13.51
N VAL A 290 0.74 24.49 13.13
CA VAL A 290 1.68 24.02 12.10
C VAL A 290 2.35 22.71 12.54
N PHE A 291 2.81 22.64 13.79
CA PHE A 291 3.44 21.46 14.36
C PHE A 291 2.45 20.30 14.53
N SER A 292 1.28 20.54 15.11
CA SER A 292 0.22 19.53 15.24
C SER A 292 -0.19 18.96 13.89
N ARG A 293 -0.28 19.80 12.85
CA ARG A 293 -0.57 19.38 11.49
C ARG A 293 0.52 18.48 10.93
N MET A 294 1.79 18.87 11.05
CA MET A 294 2.91 18.02 10.63
C MET A 294 2.89 16.66 11.35
N MET A 295 2.74 16.64 12.67
CA MET A 295 2.66 15.40 13.46
C MET A 295 1.48 14.53 13.02
N PHE A 296 0.31 15.13 12.76
CA PHE A 296 -0.85 14.43 12.22
C PHE A 296 -0.53 13.78 10.86
N LYS A 297 0.12 14.50 9.94
CA LYS A 297 0.50 13.93 8.63
C LYS A 297 1.50 12.79 8.78
N LEU A 298 2.54 12.94 9.62
CA LEU A 298 3.50 11.86 9.90
C LEU A 298 2.77 10.61 10.41
N LYS A 299 1.91 10.76 11.45
CA LYS A 299 1.19 9.64 12.07
C LYS A 299 0.24 8.92 11.11
N ASN A 300 -0.34 9.61 10.13
CA ASN A 300 -1.31 9.05 9.19
C ASN A 300 -0.72 8.70 7.80
N SER A 301 0.60 8.69 7.65
CA SER A 301 1.25 8.46 6.34
C SER A 301 1.91 7.09 6.18
N GLY A 302 1.93 6.28 7.25
CA GLY A 302 2.78 5.10 7.33
C GLY A 302 4.27 5.40 7.56
N LEU A 303 4.73 6.64 7.39
CA LEU A 303 6.14 6.99 7.66
C LEU A 303 6.46 6.94 9.16
N TYR A 304 5.55 7.41 10.03
CA TYR A 304 5.82 7.54 11.47
C TYR A 304 6.28 6.23 12.11
N VAL A 305 5.71 5.08 11.71
CA VAL A 305 6.12 3.78 12.24
C VAL A 305 7.55 3.42 11.86
N LEU A 306 8.04 3.89 10.69
CA LEU A 306 9.41 3.69 10.21
C LEU A 306 10.43 4.58 10.93
N LEU A 307 10.00 5.71 11.48
CA LEU A 307 10.90 6.68 12.09
C LEU A 307 11.59 6.09 13.31
N SER A 308 12.91 6.26 13.38
CA SER A 308 13.69 5.97 14.57
C SER A 308 13.55 7.09 15.60
N GLU A 309 13.55 8.35 15.16
CA GLU A 309 13.41 9.52 16.03
C GLU A 309 13.00 10.76 15.20
N ILE A 310 12.26 11.68 15.81
CA ILE A 310 11.92 13.02 15.31
C ILE A 310 12.76 14.01 16.13
N ARG A 311 13.84 14.49 15.53
CA ARG A 311 14.83 15.40 16.12
C ARG A 311 14.37 16.83 15.89
N ILE A 312 13.91 17.47 16.96
CA ILE A 312 13.36 18.82 16.89
C ILE A 312 14.40 19.82 17.41
N ILE A 313 14.60 20.88 16.64
CA ILE A 313 15.41 22.04 17.00
C ILE A 313 14.45 23.21 17.16
N VAL A 314 14.31 23.68 18.40
CA VAL A 314 13.29 24.66 18.76
C VAL A 314 13.90 26.06 18.88
N LEU A 315 13.31 27.04 18.21
CA LEU A 315 13.61 28.45 18.39
C LEU A 315 12.39 29.24 18.85
N GLY A 316 12.56 30.15 19.81
CA GLY A 316 11.53 31.12 20.22
C GLY A 316 11.03 30.94 21.66
N ASN A 317 10.58 32.05 22.25
CA ASN A 317 10.24 32.14 23.69
C ASN A 317 8.98 31.38 24.11
N GLU A 318 8.10 31.00 23.18
CA GLU A 318 6.84 30.31 23.50
C GLU A 318 7.01 28.81 23.77
N TYR A 319 8.22 28.27 23.58
CA TYR A 319 8.50 26.88 23.86
C TYR A 319 8.48 26.59 25.36
N SER A 320 7.84 25.48 25.73
CA SER A 320 7.95 24.88 27.06
C SER A 320 8.24 23.39 26.92
N ALA A 321 9.23 22.90 27.68
CA ALA A 321 9.55 21.48 27.73
C ALA A 321 8.43 20.62 28.36
N SER A 322 7.51 21.25 29.11
CA SER A 322 6.34 20.58 29.71
C SER A 322 5.10 20.61 28.82
N ASP A 323 5.18 21.17 27.60
CA ASP A 323 4.04 21.22 26.70
C ASP A 323 3.67 19.80 26.22
N PRO A 324 2.42 19.33 26.41
CA PRO A 324 1.97 18.01 25.96
C PRO A 324 2.11 17.77 24.46
N LEU A 325 2.26 18.82 23.63
CA LEU A 325 2.55 18.66 22.20
C LEU A 325 3.84 17.88 21.92
N PHE A 326 4.78 17.88 22.86
CA PHE A 326 6.04 17.14 22.75
C PHE A 326 6.01 15.78 23.46
N ASP A 327 4.88 15.38 24.05
CA ASP A 327 4.67 14.07 24.68
C ASP A 327 4.44 12.99 23.62
N ASP A 328 5.51 12.62 22.93
CA ASP A 328 5.52 11.56 21.92
C ASP A 328 6.82 10.75 22.05
N PRO A 329 6.75 9.41 22.11
CA PRO A 329 7.93 8.57 22.35
C PRO A 329 8.99 8.66 21.26
N LYS A 330 8.67 9.19 20.08
CA LYS A 330 9.63 9.38 18.99
C LYS A 330 10.21 10.79 18.96
N ILE A 331 9.71 11.74 19.74
CA ILE A 331 10.23 13.12 19.73
C ILE A 331 11.46 13.23 20.63
N ALA A 332 12.51 13.86 20.10
CA ALA A 332 13.67 14.29 20.87
C ALA A 332 13.98 15.76 20.59
N ILE A 333 13.92 16.60 21.62
CA ILE A 333 14.35 18.00 21.54
C ILE A 333 15.88 18.03 21.62
N ARG A 334 16.54 18.35 20.51
CA ARG A 334 18.01 18.30 20.40
C ARG A 334 18.67 19.64 20.72
N PHE A 335 17.94 20.73 20.51
CA PHE A 335 18.42 22.07 20.75
C PHE A 335 17.26 23.02 21.03
N TYR A 336 17.50 24.00 21.90
CA TYR A 336 16.59 25.10 22.17
C TYR A 336 17.35 26.42 22.26
N SER A 337 16.79 27.47 21.66
CA SER A 337 17.22 28.86 21.88
C SER A 337 16.02 29.80 21.78
N SER A 338 16.03 30.89 22.53
CA SER A 338 15.05 31.98 22.36
C SER A 338 15.32 32.83 21.11
N ASP A 339 16.53 32.77 20.56
CA ASP A 339 16.95 33.58 19.42
C ASP A 339 16.43 33.02 18.10
N THR A 340 15.41 33.66 17.55
CA THR A 340 14.81 33.28 16.25
C THR A 340 15.61 33.78 15.04
N SER A 341 16.62 34.62 15.23
CA SER A 341 17.50 35.10 14.14
C SER A 341 18.50 34.03 13.67
N LEU A 342 18.61 32.92 14.40
CA LEU A 342 19.39 31.75 13.99
C LEU A 342 18.73 31.03 12.79
N TYR A 343 17.42 31.21 12.61
CA TYR A 343 16.60 30.54 11.61
C TYR A 343 16.85 29.01 11.61
N GLU A 344 17.00 28.40 10.45
CA GLU A 344 17.15 26.95 10.29
C GLU A 344 18.56 26.41 10.59
N ARG A 345 19.56 27.28 10.75
CA ARG A 345 20.98 26.89 10.87
C ARG A 345 21.26 25.88 11.97
N PRO A 346 20.72 26.02 13.20
CA PRO A 346 21.03 25.05 14.24
C PRO A 346 20.51 23.66 13.86
N ALA A 347 19.38 23.55 13.16
CA ALA A 347 18.83 22.26 12.73
C ALA A 347 19.74 21.58 11.69
N LEU A 348 20.14 22.34 10.67
CA LEU A 348 21.00 21.84 9.60
C LEU A 348 22.41 21.49 10.10
N ASN A 349 23.00 22.32 10.98
CA ASN A 349 24.32 22.03 11.55
C ASN A 349 24.29 20.80 12.49
N HIS A 350 23.25 20.63 13.32
CA HIS A 350 23.11 19.42 14.14
C HIS A 350 22.93 18.16 13.28
N MET A 351 22.20 18.27 12.17
CA MET A 351 22.06 17.18 11.20
C MET A 351 23.38 16.79 10.56
N ILE A 352 24.22 17.78 10.17
CA ILE A 352 25.58 17.53 9.67
C ILE A 352 26.43 16.85 10.76
N GLU A 353 26.41 17.36 11.99
CA GLU A 353 27.18 16.79 13.10
C GLU A 353 26.80 15.34 13.43
N ASP A 354 25.51 15.02 13.42
CA ASP A 354 25.04 13.66 13.63
C ASP A 354 25.49 12.73 12.48
N ALA A 355 25.50 13.22 11.24
CA ALA A 355 26.01 12.47 10.09
C ALA A 355 27.54 12.27 10.15
N GLU A 356 28.29 13.28 10.63
CA GLU A 356 29.74 13.20 10.87
C GLU A 356 30.10 12.17 11.94
N ARG A 357 29.30 12.07 13.01
CA ARG A 357 29.53 11.15 14.14
C ARG A 357 29.07 9.72 13.88
N SER A 358 28.18 9.52 12.93
CA SER A 358 27.58 8.19 12.68
C SER A 358 28.53 7.25 11.96
N THR A 359 28.58 6.01 12.42
CA THR A 359 29.33 4.91 11.78
C THR A 359 28.51 4.15 10.74
N THR A 360 27.18 4.29 10.78
CA THR A 360 26.25 3.69 9.82
C THR A 360 25.51 4.77 9.04
N ASP A 361 25.08 4.44 7.82
CA ASP A 361 24.22 5.35 7.06
C ASP A 361 22.80 5.38 7.65
N PHE A 362 22.10 6.48 7.41
CA PHE A 362 20.70 6.67 7.80
C PHE A 362 20.00 7.62 6.83
N TYR A 363 18.67 7.51 6.74
CA TYR A 363 17.87 8.46 5.99
C TYR A 363 17.53 9.67 6.84
N VAL A 364 17.48 10.82 6.17
CA VAL A 364 17.02 12.07 6.74
C VAL A 364 15.86 12.59 5.92
N LEU A 365 14.79 12.98 6.61
CA LEU A 365 13.80 13.92 6.12
C LEU A 365 14.01 15.24 6.86
N TYR A 366 14.42 16.29 6.15
CA TYR A 366 14.50 17.65 6.69
C TYR A 366 13.22 18.43 6.37
N MET A 367 12.69 19.10 7.38
CA MET A 367 11.52 19.98 7.29
C MET A 367 11.65 21.13 8.29
N HIS A 368 10.82 22.15 8.12
CA HIS A 368 10.74 23.27 9.07
C HIS A 368 9.30 23.76 9.22
N SER A 369 9.05 24.61 10.22
CA SER A 369 7.75 25.23 10.49
C SER A 369 7.36 26.28 9.44
N LYS A 370 7.38 25.90 8.15
CA LYS A 370 6.96 26.73 7.04
C LYS A 370 5.51 27.20 7.24
N GLY A 371 5.29 28.49 7.00
CA GLY A 371 3.98 29.14 7.08
C GLY A 371 3.72 29.91 8.36
N VAL A 372 4.49 29.70 9.43
CA VAL A 372 4.26 30.42 10.72
C VAL A 372 4.34 31.94 10.58
N LYS A 373 5.18 32.46 9.68
CA LYS A 373 5.32 33.90 9.42
C LYS A 373 4.17 34.52 8.61
N HIS A 374 3.40 33.70 7.90
CA HIS A 374 2.31 34.16 7.00
C HIS A 374 0.93 33.94 7.61
N TRP A 375 0.85 33.54 8.88
CA TRP A 375 -0.41 33.40 9.59
C TRP A 375 -1.10 34.77 9.75
N GLY A 376 -2.37 34.83 9.39
CA GLY A 376 -3.16 36.07 9.39
C GLY A 376 -2.92 36.96 8.17
N ASP A 377 -2.08 36.54 7.21
CA ASP A 377 -1.92 37.26 5.95
C ASP A 377 -3.05 36.89 4.98
N ALA A 378 -4.01 37.81 4.82
CA ALA A 378 -5.20 37.62 3.99
C ALA A 378 -4.90 37.29 2.51
N ASN A 379 -3.70 37.60 2.01
CA ASN A 379 -3.33 37.36 0.63
C ASN A 379 -2.48 36.10 0.43
N MET A 380 -1.71 35.69 1.45
CA MET A 380 -0.72 34.61 1.33
C MET A 380 -1.04 33.36 2.14
N GLU A 381 -1.81 33.46 3.22
CA GLU A 381 -2.01 32.34 4.15
C GLU A 381 -2.53 31.07 3.46
N SER A 382 -3.56 31.21 2.62
CA SER A 382 -4.16 30.08 1.89
C SER A 382 -3.20 29.46 0.88
N ASN A 383 -2.45 30.28 0.12
CA ASN A 383 -1.50 29.78 -0.87
C ASN A 383 -0.32 29.06 -0.20
N VAL A 384 0.17 29.59 0.93
CA VAL A 384 1.23 28.96 1.72
C VAL A 384 0.72 27.69 2.42
N TYR A 385 -0.55 27.66 2.84
CA TYR A 385 -1.19 26.44 3.34
C TYR A 385 -1.18 25.34 2.27
N ASP A 386 -1.67 25.63 1.07
CA ASP A 386 -1.66 24.71 -0.08
C ASP A 386 -0.24 24.22 -0.38
N TRP A 387 0.74 25.12 -0.33
CA TRP A 387 2.14 24.78 -0.56
C TRP A 387 2.70 23.83 0.50
N CYS A 388 2.36 24.00 1.77
CA CYS A 388 2.72 23.06 2.82
C CYS A 388 2.05 21.68 2.59
N GLU A 389 0.76 21.64 2.22
CA GLU A 389 0.07 20.37 1.92
C GLU A 389 0.71 19.64 0.74
N TYR A 390 1.08 20.37 -0.30
CA TYR A 390 1.85 19.87 -1.44
C TYR A 390 3.18 19.26 -1.01
N MET A 391 3.97 19.95 -0.19
CA MET A 391 5.25 19.44 0.30
C MET A 391 5.08 18.23 1.22
N PHE A 392 4.06 18.21 2.08
CA PHE A 392 3.73 17.05 2.91
C PHE A 392 3.34 15.85 2.05
N TYR A 393 2.56 16.03 0.99
CA TYR A 393 2.21 14.93 0.09
C TYR A 393 3.46 14.25 -0.48
N PHE A 394 4.38 15.01 -1.08
CA PHE A 394 5.55 14.43 -1.74
C PHE A 394 6.65 13.98 -0.77
N ASN A 395 6.82 14.63 0.38
CA ASN A 395 7.88 14.25 1.32
C ASN A 395 7.42 13.28 2.42
N ILE A 396 6.13 13.26 2.78
CA ILE A 396 5.60 12.40 3.84
C ILE A 396 4.79 11.23 3.26
N TYR A 397 3.79 11.47 2.42
CA TYR A 397 2.95 10.39 1.87
C TYR A 397 3.64 9.60 0.75
N LYS A 398 4.55 10.23 0.01
CA LYS A 398 5.39 9.61 -1.03
C LYS A 398 6.80 9.25 -0.54
N HIS A 399 6.95 8.99 0.76
CA HIS A 399 8.25 8.65 1.36
C HIS A 399 8.88 7.39 0.74
N ASN A 400 8.07 6.41 0.33
CA ASN A 400 8.57 5.19 -0.33
C ASN A 400 9.24 5.52 -1.67
N GLU A 401 8.65 6.41 -2.46
CA GLU A 401 9.23 6.91 -3.71
C GLU A 401 10.52 7.71 -3.44
N CYS A 402 10.55 8.58 -2.42
CA CYS A 402 11.76 9.30 -2.03
C CYS A 402 12.91 8.35 -1.67
N ILE A 403 12.65 7.36 -0.81
CA ILE A 403 13.64 6.37 -0.37
C ILE A 403 14.07 5.48 -1.54
N ALA A 404 13.14 5.08 -2.41
CA ALA A 404 13.45 4.30 -3.61
C ALA A 404 14.40 5.06 -4.54
N GLU A 405 14.18 6.36 -4.77
CA GLU A 405 15.07 7.18 -5.59
C GLU A 405 16.46 7.36 -4.98
N LEU A 406 16.56 7.48 -3.65
CA LEU A 406 17.85 7.50 -2.93
C LEU A 406 18.59 6.15 -2.99
N ASN A 407 17.90 5.04 -3.24
CA ASN A 407 18.50 3.70 -3.30
C ASN A 407 18.83 3.23 -4.71
N ASN A 408 17.93 3.50 -5.65
CA ASN A 408 18.03 3.00 -7.03
C ASN A 408 18.79 3.98 -7.94
N GLY A 409 18.81 5.26 -7.59
CA GLY A 409 19.49 6.30 -8.34
C GLY A 409 20.70 6.83 -7.58
N VAL A 410 21.67 7.34 -8.31
CA VAL A 410 22.81 8.13 -7.80
C VAL A 410 22.40 9.43 -7.08
N ALA A 411 21.13 9.56 -6.66
CA ALA A 411 20.56 10.76 -6.07
C ALA A 411 21.15 11.03 -4.68
N ASN A 412 21.68 12.22 -4.51
CA ASN A 412 22.18 12.78 -3.26
C ASN A 412 21.04 13.33 -2.40
N ALA A 413 20.01 13.93 -3.03
CA ALA A 413 18.79 14.32 -2.35
C ALA A 413 17.55 14.18 -3.26
N VAL A 414 16.40 14.04 -2.62
CA VAL A 414 15.10 13.89 -3.29
C VAL A 414 14.08 14.78 -2.58
N GLY A 415 13.22 15.45 -3.32
CA GLY A 415 12.16 16.28 -2.74
C GLY A 415 11.10 16.62 -3.77
N CYS A 416 10.55 17.82 -3.69
CA CYS A 416 9.63 18.35 -4.70
C CYS A 416 9.98 19.81 -5.02
N ASN A 417 9.61 20.25 -6.23
CA ASN A 417 9.83 21.60 -6.72
C ASN A 417 11.29 22.07 -6.66
N LEU A 418 12.21 21.21 -7.11
CA LEU A 418 13.62 21.55 -7.30
C LEU A 418 13.78 22.63 -8.40
N GLN A 419 14.48 23.72 -8.17
CA GLN A 419 14.56 24.79 -9.17
C GLN A 419 15.75 25.73 -8.96
N GLU A 420 16.02 26.54 -9.98
CA GLU A 420 17.06 27.58 -9.98
C GLU A 420 16.51 28.97 -10.42
N ARG A 421 15.21 29.22 -10.23
CA ARG A 421 14.53 30.45 -10.70
C ARG A 421 15.05 31.71 -9.98
N GLY A 422 16.14 32.29 -10.48
CA GLY A 422 16.77 33.50 -9.94
C GLY A 422 17.56 33.29 -8.64
N ALA A 423 17.84 32.05 -8.27
CA ALA A 423 18.56 31.66 -7.06
C ALA A 423 19.37 30.38 -7.33
N PRO A 424 20.38 30.06 -6.50
CA PRO A 424 21.05 28.74 -6.56
C PRO A 424 20.03 27.59 -6.56
N LEU A 425 20.41 26.46 -7.17
CA LEU A 425 19.58 25.24 -7.19
C LEU A 425 19.08 24.90 -5.79
N HIS A 426 17.78 24.68 -5.60
CA HIS A 426 17.18 24.41 -4.29
C HIS A 426 15.81 23.73 -4.40
N TYR A 427 15.41 23.05 -3.33
CA TYR A 427 14.04 22.59 -3.16
C TYR A 427 13.19 23.72 -2.63
N SER A 428 12.33 24.30 -3.46
CA SER A 428 11.50 25.44 -3.06
C SER A 428 10.62 25.08 -1.86
N GLY A 429 10.89 25.74 -0.72
CA GLY A 429 10.19 25.51 0.54
C GLY A 429 10.99 24.67 1.55
N ASN A 430 12.17 24.21 1.14
CA ASN A 430 13.21 23.52 1.92
C ASN A 430 12.79 22.22 2.62
N PHE A 431 11.96 21.41 1.97
CA PHE A 431 11.62 20.06 2.45
C PHE A 431 12.24 19.03 1.50
N TRP A 432 13.04 18.11 2.05
CA TRP A 432 13.77 17.14 1.24
C TRP A 432 14.27 15.96 2.04
N TRP A 433 14.56 14.89 1.32
CA TRP A 433 15.17 13.66 1.78
C TRP A 433 16.63 13.54 1.34
N SER A 434 17.47 12.95 2.18
CA SER A 434 18.86 12.59 1.83
C SER A 434 19.37 11.44 2.71
N LYS A 435 20.63 11.06 2.51
CA LYS A 435 21.35 10.06 3.32
C LYS A 435 22.46 10.74 4.13
N ALA A 436 22.77 10.20 5.30
CA ALA A 436 23.89 10.67 6.12
C ALA A 436 25.21 10.66 5.34
N SER A 437 25.38 9.67 4.44
CA SER A 437 26.53 9.56 3.54
C SER A 437 26.73 10.77 2.61
N HIS A 438 25.66 11.47 2.21
CA HIS A 438 25.72 12.75 1.51
C HIS A 438 25.89 13.91 2.48
N ILE A 439 25.04 13.96 3.51
CA ILE A 439 24.94 15.06 4.47
C ILE A 439 26.28 15.38 5.14
N LYS A 440 27.07 14.38 5.50
CA LYS A 440 28.38 14.57 6.15
C LYS A 440 29.40 15.35 5.32
N ASN A 441 29.17 15.50 4.01
CA ASN A 441 30.04 16.26 3.11
C ASN A 441 29.54 17.70 2.87
N LEU A 442 28.37 18.06 3.43
CA LEU A 442 27.83 19.41 3.31
C LEU A 442 28.61 20.38 4.21
N PRO A 443 28.80 21.64 3.77
CA PRO A 443 29.48 22.64 4.59
C PRO A 443 28.62 23.03 5.80
N LYS A 444 29.24 23.25 6.97
CA LYS A 444 28.53 23.86 8.10
C LYS A 444 28.19 25.31 7.77
N ILE A 445 26.99 25.74 8.15
CA ILE A 445 26.55 27.13 7.95
C ILE A 445 27.10 28.00 9.07
N THR A 446 28.02 28.90 8.71
CA THR A 446 28.67 29.84 9.65
C THR A 446 28.31 31.31 9.39
N ASP A 447 27.77 31.63 8.22
CA ASP A 447 27.31 32.99 7.90
C ASP A 447 25.91 33.28 8.47
N THR A 448 25.49 34.55 8.40
CA THR A 448 24.19 35.04 8.85
C THR A 448 23.22 35.35 7.70
N TYR A 449 23.54 34.95 6.47
CA TYR A 449 22.70 35.24 5.31
C TYR A 449 21.42 34.41 5.27
N TYR A 450 20.26 35.06 5.26
CA TYR A 450 18.95 34.45 5.49
C TYR A 450 18.68 33.19 4.65
N ASN A 451 19.07 33.19 3.37
CA ASN A 451 18.75 32.11 2.43
C ASN A 451 19.78 30.97 2.40
N THR A 452 20.92 31.07 3.09
CA THR A 452 21.93 29.98 3.09
C THR A 452 21.34 28.60 3.43
N PRO A 453 20.43 28.48 4.43
CA PRO A 453 19.75 27.21 4.73
C PRO A 453 18.99 26.57 3.55
N GLU A 454 18.37 27.39 2.69
CA GLU A 454 17.56 26.90 1.54
C GLU A 454 18.44 26.20 0.49
N PHE A 455 19.71 26.59 0.40
CA PHE A 455 20.63 26.15 -0.65
C PHE A 455 21.60 25.06 -0.20
N LEU A 456 21.53 24.65 1.07
CA LEU A 456 22.56 23.81 1.68
C LEU A 456 22.68 22.45 1.00
N VAL A 457 21.58 21.71 0.84
CA VAL A 457 21.62 20.29 0.39
C VAL A 457 22.15 20.13 -1.05
N THR A 458 22.00 21.18 -1.85
CA THR A 458 22.38 21.32 -3.26
C THR A 458 23.66 22.16 -3.47
N SER A 459 24.37 22.49 -2.38
CA SER A 459 25.55 23.38 -2.42
C SER A 459 26.81 22.73 -3.00
N ILE A 460 26.87 21.40 -3.02
CA ILE A 460 27.99 20.61 -3.54
C ILE A 460 27.59 19.89 -4.83
N ASP A 461 28.57 19.35 -5.56
CA ASP A 461 28.28 18.55 -6.74
C ASP A 461 27.54 17.26 -6.35
N GLY A 462 26.57 16.87 -7.19
CA GLY A 462 25.69 15.75 -6.92
C GLY A 462 24.49 15.68 -7.87
N VAL A 463 23.71 14.61 -7.72
CA VAL A 463 22.47 14.40 -8.45
C VAL A 463 21.29 14.65 -7.53
N TYR A 464 20.38 15.52 -7.96
CA TYR A 464 19.24 15.97 -7.18
C TYR A 464 17.97 15.66 -7.94
N LYS A 465 17.01 15.05 -7.26
CA LYS A 465 15.76 14.64 -7.89
C LYS A 465 14.56 15.31 -7.26
N SER A 466 13.55 15.51 -8.06
CA SER A 466 12.28 16.09 -7.62
C SER A 466 11.17 15.20 -8.13
N LEU A 467 10.31 14.70 -7.23
CA LEU A 467 9.20 13.82 -7.57
C LEU A 467 8.08 14.56 -8.34
N TRP A 468 8.07 15.89 -8.26
CA TRP A 468 7.04 16.72 -8.86
C TRP A 468 7.48 18.19 -8.99
N HIS A 469 7.02 18.87 -10.03
CA HIS A 469 7.12 20.32 -10.19
C HIS A 469 5.74 20.92 -10.36
N SER A 470 5.43 21.94 -9.55
CA SER A 470 4.15 22.61 -9.62
C SER A 470 4.11 23.68 -10.71
N ASP A 471 5.28 24.20 -11.11
CA ASP A 471 5.50 25.30 -12.04
C ASP A 471 4.81 26.63 -11.68
N VAL A 472 4.23 26.74 -10.48
CA VAL A 472 3.54 27.93 -9.98
C VAL A 472 4.39 28.72 -8.98
N ASN A 473 4.10 30.01 -8.84
CA ASN A 473 4.56 30.79 -7.71
C ASN A 473 3.61 30.59 -6.52
N HIS A 474 4.01 29.73 -5.57
CA HIS A 474 3.21 29.37 -4.40
C HIS A 474 2.90 30.51 -3.43
N PHE A 475 3.52 31.69 -3.57
CA PHE A 475 3.10 32.87 -2.81
C PHE A 475 1.93 33.60 -3.46
N GLN A 476 1.77 33.46 -4.77
CA GLN A 476 0.82 34.24 -5.59
C GLN A 476 -0.35 33.41 -6.11
N SER A 477 -0.21 32.08 -6.14
CA SER A 477 -1.19 31.18 -6.75
C SER A 477 -1.49 29.98 -5.85
N PRO A 478 -2.78 29.62 -5.70
CA PRO A 478 -3.16 28.43 -4.97
C PRO A 478 -2.73 27.17 -5.73
N TYR A 479 -2.47 26.09 -5.00
CA TYR A 479 -2.07 24.81 -5.59
C TYR A 479 -2.67 23.64 -4.80
N PRO A 480 -4.00 23.46 -4.87
CA PRO A 480 -4.72 22.53 -4.02
C PRO A 480 -4.46 21.06 -4.41
N ALA A 481 -4.68 20.16 -3.46
CA ALA A 481 -4.58 18.69 -3.55
C ALA A 481 -4.97 18.06 -4.90
N LYS A 482 -6.13 18.45 -5.46
CA LYS A 482 -6.63 17.95 -6.76
C LYS A 482 -5.64 18.13 -7.93
N MET A 483 -4.67 19.02 -7.81
CA MET A 483 -3.64 19.26 -8.82
C MET A 483 -2.58 18.15 -8.86
N TYR A 484 -2.42 17.35 -7.79
CA TYR A 484 -1.34 16.39 -7.66
C TYR A 484 -1.70 15.01 -7.04
N GLU A 485 -2.70 14.89 -6.15
CA GLU A 485 -2.88 13.68 -5.32
C GLU A 485 -3.18 12.37 -6.08
N ASN A 486 -3.76 12.45 -7.28
CA ASN A 486 -4.13 11.29 -8.10
C ASN A 486 -3.29 11.17 -9.38
N LYS A 487 -2.17 11.89 -9.45
CA LYS A 487 -1.29 11.87 -10.62
C LYS A 487 -0.05 11.00 -10.32
N PRO A 488 0.47 10.27 -11.32
CA PRO A 488 1.74 9.58 -11.16
C PRO A 488 2.85 10.59 -10.88
N VAL A 489 3.86 10.23 -10.09
CA VAL A 489 5.05 11.08 -9.88
C VAL A 489 5.69 11.44 -11.22
N ASN A 490 6.20 12.66 -11.33
CA ASN A 490 6.91 13.15 -12.50
C ASN A 490 8.32 13.54 -12.08
N ILE A 491 9.24 12.57 -12.20
CA ILE A 491 10.58 12.70 -11.65
C ILE A 491 11.45 13.54 -12.59
N GLN A 492 11.89 14.71 -12.11
CA GLN A 492 12.95 15.47 -12.75
C GLN A 492 14.28 15.15 -12.07
N THR A 493 15.33 14.93 -12.86
CA THR A 493 16.69 14.76 -12.36
C THR A 493 17.55 15.94 -12.81
N ILE A 494 18.28 16.52 -11.86
CA ILE A 494 19.20 17.61 -12.08
C ILE A 494 20.57 17.23 -11.51
N GLU A 495 21.59 17.20 -12.35
CA GLU A 495 22.98 16.98 -11.94
C GLU A 495 23.69 18.33 -11.80
N ARG A 496 24.30 18.57 -10.65
CA ARG A 496 25.26 19.65 -10.42
C ARG A 496 26.66 19.07 -10.51
N LYS A 497 27.47 19.56 -11.44
CA LYS A 497 28.84 19.06 -11.65
C LYS A 497 29.77 20.19 -12.05
N ASN A 498 30.86 20.35 -11.30
CA ASN A 498 31.82 21.44 -11.43
C ASN A 498 31.13 22.83 -11.40
N GLY A 499 30.07 22.97 -10.60
CA GLY A 499 29.27 24.19 -10.53
C GLY A 499 28.30 24.44 -11.69
N TRP A 500 28.24 23.55 -12.69
CA TRP A 500 27.28 23.60 -13.79
C TRP A 500 26.08 22.69 -13.54
N ILE A 501 24.93 23.03 -14.11
CA ILE A 501 23.65 22.34 -13.92
C ILE A 501 23.22 21.67 -15.22
N TYR A 502 22.86 20.38 -15.13
CA TYR A 502 22.44 19.54 -16.25
C TYR A 502 21.08 18.93 -15.96
N TYR A 503 20.15 18.98 -16.92
CA TYR A 503 18.80 18.43 -16.81
C TYR A 503 18.71 17.10 -17.55
N SER A 504 18.06 16.11 -16.95
CA SER A 504 17.80 14.79 -17.56
C SER A 504 16.42 14.26 -17.22
#